data_AF-A0A6I6EJF2-F1
#
_entry.id   AF-A0A6I6EJF2-F1
#
_cell.length_a   1.000
_cell.length_b   1.000
_cell.length_c   1.000
_cell.angle_alpha   90.00
_cell.angle_beta   90.00
_cell.angle_gamma   90.00
#
_symmetry.space_group_name_H-M   'P 1'
#
loop_
_entity.id
_entity.type
_entity.pdbx_description
1 polymer ?
#
loop_
_entity_poly.entity_id
_entity_poly.type
_entity_poly.pdbx_seq_one_letter_code
_entity_poly.pdbx_strand_id
1 'polypeptide(L)'
;MKKRLKAISFILITIVIFTGCGIKNPFKKDTKNVSTTSEDQKTSEENKDSSVSGSFLGSKELESKYNLKRKNLDNARTTENLKDLKEFDDAVSLNTNSMKKSYDDKITTRNNAIQDKIKKELDIELQRVKAEFENAKNKVQAEYASEKSKNIASAEKDREDKLLKAEKENAEKERIVNDKYAIKIEVQSKAYENEKLILSNLWNEYDRKIKIAQQERDNNKITFKNKIIKEYNNKLKKLSEDKITTESIWENAVLNENKEILEFYKSEDEEYKTNVKSIMSWRDNEFSKIT
;
A
#
# COMPACT_ATOMS: atom_id res chain seq x y z
N MET A 1 -18.33 -59.49 23.68
CA MET A 1 -19.71 -58.95 23.84
C MET A 1 -19.86 -57.68 22.99
N LYS A 2 -21.02 -57.42 22.38
CA LYS A 2 -21.24 -56.22 21.55
C LYS A 2 -21.78 -55.06 22.38
N LYS A 3 -21.11 -53.89 22.37
CA LYS A 3 -21.66 -52.51 22.24
C LYS A 3 -20.67 -51.43 22.75
N ARG A 4 -20.65 -50.29 22.04
CA ARG A 4 -20.11 -48.95 22.41
C ARG A 4 -18.58 -48.69 22.38
N LEU A 5 -18.03 -48.58 21.17
CA LEU A 5 -17.11 -47.48 20.84
C LEU A 5 -17.64 -46.73 19.62
N LYS A 6 -18.16 -45.52 19.82
CA LYS A 6 -18.48 -44.53 18.76
C LYS A 6 -18.50 -43.12 19.38
N ALA A 7 -17.31 -42.55 19.56
CA ALA A 7 -17.07 -41.12 19.71
C ALA A 7 -15.57 -40.87 19.54
N ILE A 8 -15.21 -40.21 18.43
CA ILE A 8 -13.96 -39.52 18.04
C ILE A 8 -13.92 -39.61 16.51
N SER A 9 -14.58 -38.65 15.86
CA SER A 9 -14.44 -38.31 14.43
C SER A 9 -15.42 -37.17 14.12
N PHE A 10 -15.13 -35.96 14.58
CA PHE A 10 -15.85 -34.74 14.16
C PHE A 10 -15.08 -33.45 14.50
N ILE A 11 -13.82 -33.35 14.07
CA ILE A 11 -13.15 -32.05 13.87
C ILE A 11 -12.34 -32.14 12.58
N LEU A 12 -12.98 -31.82 11.44
CA LEU A 12 -12.31 -31.46 10.19
C LEU A 12 -13.30 -30.74 9.26
N ILE A 13 -12.78 -29.75 8.53
CA ILE A 13 -13.43 -28.99 7.44
C ILE A 13 -14.39 -27.85 7.88
N THR A 14 -13.80 -26.67 8.11
CA THR A 14 -14.41 -25.35 7.79
C THR A 14 -13.33 -24.30 7.50
N ILE A 15 -12.62 -24.45 6.37
CA ILE A 15 -11.77 -23.38 5.78
C ILE A 15 -12.01 -23.33 4.26
N VAL A 16 -13.07 -22.61 3.85
CA VAL A 16 -13.42 -22.15 2.48
C VAL A 16 -14.70 -21.27 2.61
N ILE A 17 -14.94 -20.18 1.88
CA ILE A 17 -14.16 -19.41 0.87
C ILE A 17 -14.25 -17.91 1.25
N PHE A 18 -13.18 -17.12 1.06
CA PHE A 18 -13.29 -15.64 1.04
C PHE A 18 -13.59 -15.16 -0.39
N THR A 19 -14.82 -14.75 -0.65
CA THR A 19 -15.25 -13.92 -1.81
C THR A 19 -16.36 -13.03 -1.27
N GLY A 20 -16.36 -11.71 -1.37
CA GLY A 20 -15.89 -10.92 -2.51
C GLY A 20 -17.05 -10.01 -2.95
N CYS A 21 -17.52 -9.15 -2.05
CA CYS A 21 -18.60 -8.19 -2.33
C CYS A 21 -18.01 -6.79 -2.52
N GLY A 22 -18.16 -6.24 -3.72
CA GLY A 22 -17.52 -5.00 -4.14
C GLY A 22 -18.15 -3.74 -3.54
N ILE A 23 -17.30 -2.73 -3.31
CA ILE A 23 -17.70 -1.37 -2.98
C ILE A 23 -18.31 -0.71 -4.23
N LYS A 24 -19.61 -0.39 -4.18
CA LYS A 24 -20.22 0.57 -5.10
C LYS A 24 -20.11 1.96 -4.49
N ASN A 25 -19.29 2.84 -5.06
CA ASN A 25 -19.29 4.27 -4.72
C ASN A 25 -20.26 5.02 -5.66
N PRO A 26 -21.35 5.63 -5.17
CA PRO A 26 -22.42 6.15 -6.02
C PRO A 26 -22.30 7.65 -6.30
N PHE A 27 -21.26 8.08 -7.02
CA PHE A 27 -21.13 9.47 -7.48
C PHE A 27 -20.73 9.57 -8.96
N LYS A 28 -21.70 9.32 -9.85
CA LYS A 28 -21.66 9.89 -11.19
C LYS A 28 -21.94 11.40 -11.10
N LYS A 29 -21.11 12.21 -11.74
CA LYS A 29 -21.44 13.62 -12.03
C LYS A 29 -22.29 13.65 -13.30
N ASP A 30 -23.55 14.02 -13.19
CA ASP A 30 -24.31 14.45 -14.37
C ASP A 30 -23.88 15.87 -14.75
N THR A 31 -23.35 15.99 -15.96
CA THR A 31 -22.95 17.26 -16.54
C THR A 31 -24.17 17.85 -17.26
N LYS A 32 -24.70 18.98 -16.78
CA LYS A 32 -25.68 19.76 -17.55
C LYS A 32 -25.08 21.09 -18.00
N ASN A 33 -24.96 21.22 -19.32
CA ASN A 33 -24.82 22.49 -20.01
C ASN A 33 -25.94 23.45 -19.60
N VAL A 34 -25.58 24.71 -19.37
CA VAL A 34 -26.39 25.85 -19.81
C VAL A 34 -25.47 26.77 -20.59
N SER A 35 -25.64 26.75 -21.90
CA SER A 35 -25.13 27.77 -22.82
C SER A 35 -26.09 28.95 -22.76
N THR A 36 -25.59 30.16 -22.52
CA THR A 36 -26.27 31.39 -22.91
C THR A 36 -25.57 32.01 -24.11
N THR A 37 -26.35 32.12 -25.18
CA THR A 37 -26.00 32.59 -26.51
C THR A 37 -25.57 34.05 -26.54
N SER A 38 -24.63 34.37 -27.43
CA SER A 38 -24.61 35.63 -28.19
C SER A 38 -24.03 35.30 -29.57
N GLU A 39 -24.82 35.48 -30.63
CA GLU A 39 -24.34 35.34 -32.01
C GLU A 39 -23.62 36.60 -32.48
N ASP A 40 -22.67 36.43 -33.40
CA ASP A 40 -22.00 37.53 -34.10
C ASP A 40 -22.97 38.31 -35.00
N GLN A 41 -22.76 39.63 -35.11
CA GLN A 41 -23.11 40.34 -36.34
C GLN A 41 -22.03 41.34 -36.73
N LYS A 42 -21.38 41.08 -37.87
CA LYS A 42 -20.43 41.97 -38.55
C LYS A 42 -21.16 43.00 -39.42
N THR A 43 -20.75 44.26 -39.28
CA THR A 43 -20.65 45.32 -40.32
C THR A 43 -20.02 46.53 -39.63
N SER A 44 -19.19 47.39 -40.23
CA SER A 44 -18.36 47.34 -41.44
C SER A 44 -17.36 48.52 -41.32
N GLU A 45 -16.33 48.57 -42.15
CA GLU A 45 -15.27 49.59 -42.07
C GLU A 45 -15.79 51.02 -42.24
N GLU A 46 -15.26 51.96 -41.47
CA GLU A 46 -14.90 53.27 -42.04
C GLU A 46 -13.71 53.90 -41.26
N ASN A 47 -12.74 54.43 -42.00
CA ASN A 47 -11.48 54.91 -41.43
C ASN A 47 -11.65 56.23 -40.68
N LYS A 48 -11.00 56.33 -39.51
CA LYS A 48 -10.49 57.62 -39.04
C LYS A 48 -9.22 57.46 -38.22
N ASP A 49 -8.13 58.01 -38.75
CA ASP A 49 -6.95 58.32 -37.97
C ASP A 49 -7.35 59.19 -36.76
N SER A 50 -7.11 58.67 -35.56
CA SER A 50 -6.99 59.50 -34.37
C SER A 50 -5.96 58.87 -33.43
N SER A 51 -4.86 59.59 -33.26
CA SER A 51 -3.95 59.64 -32.11
C SER A 51 -3.93 58.45 -31.14
N VAL A 52 -2.71 58.00 -30.82
CA VAL A 52 -2.37 57.25 -29.59
C VAL A 52 -3.00 57.94 -28.37
N SER A 53 -4.20 57.50 -27.99
CA SER A 53 -4.93 58.01 -26.84
C SER A 53 -4.54 57.17 -25.63
N GLY A 54 -3.52 57.64 -24.92
CA GLY A 54 -3.16 57.08 -23.62
C GLY A 54 -4.28 57.33 -22.63
N SER A 55 -5.23 56.40 -22.54
CA SER A 55 -6.28 56.41 -21.52
C SER A 55 -5.63 56.38 -20.14
N PHE A 56 -5.56 57.54 -19.50
CA PHE A 56 -4.94 57.72 -18.20
C PHE A 56 -5.90 57.20 -17.13
N LEU A 57 -5.89 55.88 -16.91
CA LEU A 57 -6.68 55.24 -15.86
C LEU A 57 -6.30 55.86 -14.50
N GLY A 58 -7.30 56.21 -13.70
CA GLY A 58 -7.07 56.72 -12.34
C GLY A 58 -6.40 55.67 -11.46
N SER A 59 -5.66 56.08 -10.41
CA SER A 59 -4.95 55.13 -9.54
C SER A 59 -5.85 54.02 -8.95
N LYS A 60 -7.11 54.34 -8.63
CA LYS A 60 -8.13 53.37 -8.18
C LYS A 60 -8.54 52.33 -9.24
N GLU A 61 -8.52 52.73 -10.51
CA GLU A 61 -8.87 51.87 -11.64
C GLU A 61 -7.71 50.92 -11.96
N LEU A 62 -6.48 51.42 -11.86
CA LEU A 62 -5.27 50.59 -11.88
C LEU A 62 -5.24 49.59 -10.71
N GLU A 63 -5.54 50.04 -9.49
CA GLU A 63 -5.65 49.16 -8.32
C GLU A 63 -6.63 48.00 -8.57
N SER A 64 -7.79 48.30 -9.17
CA SER A 64 -8.80 47.30 -9.54
C SER A 64 -8.30 46.34 -10.64
N LYS A 65 -7.73 46.89 -11.73
CA LYS A 65 -7.13 46.15 -12.86
C LYS A 65 -6.06 45.16 -12.39
N TYR A 66 -5.15 45.62 -11.54
CA TYR A 66 -4.01 44.84 -11.08
C TYR A 66 -4.36 43.85 -9.96
N ASN A 67 -5.33 44.15 -9.09
CA ASN A 67 -5.88 43.15 -8.17
C ASN A 67 -6.57 41.98 -8.91
N LEU A 68 -7.29 42.25 -10.01
CA LEU A 68 -7.84 41.20 -10.87
C LEU A 68 -6.72 40.38 -11.54
N LYS A 69 -5.66 41.04 -12.04
CA LYS A 69 -4.48 40.36 -12.62
C LYS A 69 -3.81 39.42 -11.62
N ARG A 70 -3.64 39.84 -10.35
CA ARG A 70 -3.11 38.98 -9.27
C ARG A 70 -3.96 37.73 -9.03
N LYS A 71 -5.29 37.88 -8.99
CA LYS A 71 -6.22 36.75 -8.83
C LYS A 71 -6.11 35.74 -9.98
N ASN A 72 -5.99 36.23 -11.22
CA ASN A 72 -5.82 35.37 -12.39
C ASN A 72 -4.47 34.64 -12.38
N LEU A 73 -3.40 35.32 -11.98
CA LEU A 73 -2.07 34.71 -11.83
C LEU A 73 -2.05 33.64 -10.72
N ASP A 74 -2.74 33.85 -9.59
CA ASP A 74 -2.81 32.86 -8.51
C ASP A 74 -3.48 31.54 -8.94
N ASN A 75 -4.56 31.64 -9.74
CA ASN A 75 -5.22 30.49 -10.35
C ASN A 75 -4.29 29.76 -11.35
N ALA A 76 -3.55 30.51 -12.18
CA ALA A 76 -2.61 29.95 -13.14
C ALA A 76 -1.47 29.19 -12.45
N ARG A 77 -0.82 29.81 -11.45
CA ARG A 77 0.23 29.16 -10.62
C ARG A 77 -0.23 27.83 -10.02
N THR A 78 -1.45 27.81 -9.49
CA THR A 78 -2.02 26.61 -8.86
C THR A 78 -2.15 25.48 -9.87
N THR A 79 -2.53 25.80 -11.12
CA THR A 79 -2.71 24.81 -12.19
C THR A 79 -1.39 24.30 -12.76
N GLU A 80 -0.41 25.18 -12.95
CA GLU A 80 0.91 24.81 -13.49
C GLU A 80 1.70 23.94 -12.50
N ASN A 81 1.74 24.33 -11.21
CA ASN A 81 2.44 23.60 -10.16
C ASN A 81 1.92 22.15 -9.99
N LEU A 82 0.61 21.95 -10.14
CA LEU A 82 -0.04 20.64 -10.05
C LEU A 82 0.37 19.66 -11.16
N LYS A 83 0.98 20.09 -12.26
CA LYS A 83 1.27 19.20 -13.40
C LYS A 83 2.57 18.41 -13.18
N ASP A 84 3.70 19.10 -13.05
CA ASP A 84 5.03 18.46 -13.00
C ASP A 84 5.23 17.64 -11.73
N LEU A 85 4.61 18.08 -10.62
CA LEU A 85 4.62 17.36 -9.35
C LEU A 85 3.79 16.07 -9.44
N LYS A 86 2.65 16.08 -10.15
CA LYS A 86 1.78 14.93 -10.27
C LYS A 86 2.44 13.77 -11.02
N GLU A 87 3.19 14.03 -12.09
CA GLU A 87 3.92 12.98 -12.81
C GLU A 87 4.95 12.27 -11.91
N PHE A 88 5.57 13.01 -10.97
CA PHE A 88 6.45 12.44 -9.95
C PHE A 88 5.66 11.61 -8.92
N ASP A 89 4.59 12.16 -8.35
CA ASP A 89 3.77 11.48 -7.33
C ASP A 89 3.13 10.18 -7.89
N ASP A 90 2.65 10.20 -9.13
CA ASP A 90 2.10 9.04 -9.83
C ASP A 90 3.18 7.95 -10.06
N ALA A 91 4.41 8.34 -10.41
CA ALA A 91 5.54 7.41 -10.57
C ALA A 91 5.98 6.79 -9.23
N VAL A 92 6.03 7.58 -8.15
CA VAL A 92 6.33 7.11 -6.78
C VAL A 92 5.25 6.14 -6.30
N SER A 93 3.98 6.44 -6.56
CA SER A 93 2.83 5.58 -6.24
C SER A 93 2.91 4.24 -6.99
N LEU A 94 3.18 4.27 -8.30
CA LEU A 94 3.30 3.06 -9.12
C LEU A 94 4.46 2.17 -8.65
N ASN A 95 5.64 2.75 -8.38
CA ASN A 95 6.78 2.03 -7.80
C ASN A 95 6.41 1.38 -6.45
N THR A 96 5.81 2.18 -5.55
CA THR A 96 5.38 1.72 -4.21
C THR A 96 4.43 0.53 -4.29
N ASN A 97 3.40 0.61 -5.14
CA ASN A 97 2.40 -0.46 -5.30
C ASN A 97 3.01 -1.74 -5.91
N SER A 98 3.92 -1.60 -6.88
CA SER A 98 4.67 -2.73 -7.43
C SER A 98 5.54 -3.42 -6.38
N MET A 99 6.17 -2.64 -5.48
CA MET A 99 6.99 -3.19 -4.39
C MET A 99 6.15 -3.82 -3.28
N LYS A 100 5.04 -3.21 -2.86
CA LYS A 100 4.05 -3.78 -1.91
C LYS A 100 3.71 -5.22 -2.32
N LYS A 101 3.22 -5.38 -3.56
CA LYS A 101 2.90 -6.69 -4.14
C LYS A 101 4.11 -7.64 -4.20
N SER A 102 5.28 -7.17 -4.66
CA SER A 102 6.48 -8.02 -4.80
C SER A 102 6.93 -8.64 -3.48
N TYR A 103 6.86 -7.89 -2.36
CA TYR A 103 7.23 -8.40 -1.05
C TYR A 103 6.17 -9.34 -0.45
N ASP A 104 4.88 -9.03 -0.62
CA ASP A 104 3.77 -9.93 -0.24
C ASP A 104 3.88 -11.29 -0.95
N ASP A 105 4.11 -11.27 -2.27
CA ASP A 105 4.26 -12.47 -3.10
C ASP A 105 5.51 -13.30 -2.68
N LYS A 106 6.64 -12.64 -2.38
CA LYS A 106 7.87 -13.30 -1.89
C LYS A 106 7.66 -14.02 -0.56
N ILE A 107 7.11 -13.34 0.46
CA ILE A 107 6.88 -13.90 1.79
C ILE A 107 5.90 -15.07 1.71
N THR A 108 4.80 -14.90 0.96
CA THR A 108 3.79 -15.93 0.74
C THR A 108 4.37 -17.17 0.06
N THR A 109 5.14 -16.98 -1.02
CA THR A 109 5.80 -18.07 -1.77
C THR A 109 6.78 -18.85 -0.89
N ARG A 110 7.60 -18.14 -0.10
CA ARG A 110 8.58 -18.75 0.81
C ARG A 110 7.90 -19.55 1.92
N ASN A 111 6.84 -19.01 2.52
CA ASN A 111 6.05 -19.72 3.53
C ASN A 111 5.40 -20.99 2.96
N ASN A 112 4.80 -20.93 1.77
CA ASN A 112 4.20 -22.09 1.11
C ASN A 112 5.23 -23.19 0.86
N ALA A 113 6.43 -22.83 0.36
CA ALA A 113 7.51 -23.79 0.15
C ALA A 113 7.96 -24.49 1.45
N ILE A 114 8.03 -23.77 2.58
CA ILE A 114 8.37 -24.35 3.88
C ILE A 114 7.23 -25.26 4.38
N GLN A 115 5.97 -24.80 4.29
CA GLN A 115 4.80 -25.60 4.68
C GLN A 115 4.71 -26.91 3.90
N ASP A 116 4.95 -26.89 2.59
CA ASP A 116 4.94 -28.09 1.75
C ASP A 116 6.13 -29.03 2.04
N LYS A 117 7.29 -28.48 2.43
CA LYS A 117 8.40 -29.30 2.95
C LYS A 117 8.01 -29.99 4.26
N ILE A 118 7.42 -29.26 5.21
CA ILE A 118 6.95 -29.80 6.50
C ILE A 118 5.91 -30.92 6.29
N LYS A 119 4.96 -30.75 5.36
CA LYS A 119 3.97 -31.79 5.01
C LYS A 119 4.62 -33.05 4.41
N LYS A 120 5.59 -32.89 3.51
CA LYS A 120 6.32 -34.03 2.90
C LYS A 120 7.14 -34.78 3.93
N GLU A 121 7.83 -34.07 4.82
CA GLU A 121 8.56 -34.68 5.93
C GLU A 121 7.63 -35.48 6.86
N LEU A 122 6.44 -34.94 7.19
CA LEU A 122 5.41 -35.62 7.98
C LEU A 122 4.93 -36.92 7.31
N ASP A 123 4.58 -36.85 6.03
CA ASP A 123 4.09 -38.03 5.28
C ASP A 123 5.14 -39.15 5.23
N ILE A 124 6.41 -38.81 4.97
CA ILE A 124 7.52 -39.77 4.99
C ILE A 124 7.70 -40.41 6.38
N GLU A 125 7.63 -39.62 7.46
CA GLU A 125 7.81 -40.14 8.82
C GLU A 125 6.62 -41.02 9.26
N LEU A 126 5.39 -40.67 8.88
CA LEU A 126 4.20 -41.52 9.09
C LEU A 126 4.21 -42.80 8.26
N GLN A 127 4.66 -42.75 7.00
CA GLN A 127 4.82 -43.95 6.16
C GLN A 127 5.84 -44.92 6.77
N ARG A 128 6.95 -44.39 7.32
CA ARG A 128 7.92 -45.20 8.05
C ARG A 128 7.31 -45.85 9.30
N VAL A 129 6.56 -45.11 10.11
CA VAL A 129 5.89 -45.65 11.31
C VAL A 129 4.94 -46.81 10.93
N LYS A 130 4.12 -46.63 9.88
CA LYS A 130 3.24 -47.69 9.35
C LYS A 130 4.00 -48.93 8.88
N ALA A 131 5.13 -48.76 8.20
CA ALA A 131 5.98 -49.86 7.76
C ALA A 131 6.63 -50.60 8.95
N GLU A 132 7.05 -49.89 10.00
CA GLU A 132 7.54 -50.49 11.25
C GLU A 132 6.44 -51.32 11.93
N PHE A 133 5.19 -50.86 11.95
CA PHE A 133 4.04 -51.60 12.51
C PHE A 133 3.67 -52.85 11.71
N GLU A 134 3.55 -52.77 10.38
CA GLU A 134 3.26 -53.95 9.56
C GLU A 134 4.36 -55.02 9.67
N ASN A 135 5.63 -54.61 9.80
CA ASN A 135 6.74 -55.53 10.10
C ASN A 135 6.60 -56.19 11.49
N ALA A 136 6.23 -55.44 12.52
CA ALA A 136 5.98 -55.99 13.86
C ALA A 136 4.82 -57.01 13.86
N LYS A 137 3.72 -56.68 13.19
CA LYS A 137 2.55 -57.54 13.00
C LYS A 137 2.88 -58.82 12.24
N ASN A 138 3.65 -58.73 11.16
CA ASN A 138 4.15 -59.91 10.42
C ASN A 138 5.02 -60.82 11.29
N LYS A 139 5.88 -60.24 12.14
CA LYS A 139 6.69 -61.00 13.09
C LYS A 139 5.83 -61.74 14.11
N VAL A 140 4.85 -61.07 14.73
CA VAL A 140 3.91 -61.70 15.69
C VAL A 140 3.12 -62.84 15.03
N GLN A 141 2.70 -62.66 13.78
CA GLN A 141 1.97 -63.70 13.04
C GLN A 141 2.86 -64.93 12.72
N ALA A 142 4.15 -64.72 12.42
CA ALA A 142 5.12 -65.80 12.21
C ALA A 142 5.47 -66.55 13.51
N GLU A 143 5.66 -65.83 14.62
CA GLU A 143 5.85 -66.41 15.95
C GLU A 143 4.66 -67.30 16.34
N TYR A 144 3.43 -66.78 16.22
CA TYR A 144 2.19 -67.53 16.47
C TYR A 144 2.09 -68.81 15.63
N ALA A 145 2.42 -68.76 14.33
CA ALA A 145 2.40 -69.95 13.47
C ALA A 145 3.37 -71.04 13.96
N SER A 146 4.55 -70.66 14.45
CA SER A 146 5.53 -71.55 15.08
C SER A 146 5.08 -72.07 16.45
N GLU A 147 4.49 -71.22 17.30
CA GLU A 147 4.00 -71.63 18.62
C GLU A 147 2.82 -72.61 18.49
N LYS A 148 1.94 -72.38 17.50
CA LYS A 148 0.81 -73.26 17.17
C LYS A 148 1.25 -74.61 16.61
N SER A 149 2.29 -74.66 15.77
CA SER A 149 2.82 -75.93 15.26
C SER A 149 3.48 -76.80 16.35
N LYS A 150 3.81 -76.19 17.49
CA LYS A 150 4.33 -76.86 18.70
C LYS A 150 3.24 -77.21 19.72
N ASN A 151 1.96 -77.05 19.40
CA ASN A 151 0.82 -77.26 20.29
C ASN A 151 0.88 -76.48 21.62
N ILE A 152 1.44 -75.27 21.62
CA ILE A 152 1.52 -74.42 22.81
C ILE A 152 0.12 -73.87 23.13
N ALA A 153 -0.44 -74.24 24.29
CA ALA A 153 -1.81 -73.90 24.69
C ALA A 153 -2.07 -72.39 24.88
N SER A 154 -1.04 -71.59 25.15
CA SER A 154 -1.15 -70.12 25.33
C SER A 154 -1.02 -69.31 24.05
N ALA A 155 -0.63 -69.92 22.92
CA ALA A 155 -0.19 -69.23 21.70
C ALA A 155 -1.17 -68.17 21.16
N GLU A 156 -2.48 -68.42 21.23
CA GLU A 156 -3.48 -67.43 20.78
C GLU A 156 -3.52 -66.19 21.69
N LYS A 157 -3.46 -66.39 23.01
CA LYS A 157 -3.44 -65.29 23.97
C LYS A 157 -2.15 -64.49 23.87
N ASP A 158 -1.01 -65.18 23.78
CA ASP A 158 0.30 -64.54 23.65
C ASP A 158 0.39 -63.72 22.34
N ARG A 159 -0.24 -64.19 21.25
CA ARG A 159 -0.42 -63.45 20.01
C ARG A 159 -1.30 -62.21 20.18
N GLU A 160 -2.46 -62.33 20.84
CA GLU A 160 -3.38 -61.20 21.11
C GLU A 160 -2.70 -60.11 21.94
N ASP A 161 -2.01 -60.49 23.02
CA ASP A 161 -1.29 -59.56 23.89
C ASP A 161 -0.11 -58.88 23.15
N LYS A 162 0.64 -59.61 22.30
CA LYS A 162 1.69 -59.06 21.43
C LYS A 162 1.12 -58.08 20.38
N LEU A 163 0.00 -58.39 19.73
CA LEU A 163 -0.65 -57.51 18.76
C LEU A 163 -1.18 -56.23 19.42
N LEU A 164 -1.89 -56.35 20.54
CA LEU A 164 -2.42 -55.19 21.29
C LEU A 164 -1.29 -54.27 21.77
N LYS A 165 -0.13 -54.82 22.13
CA LYS A 165 1.06 -54.04 22.45
C LYS A 165 1.60 -53.30 21.23
N ALA A 166 1.76 -53.99 20.09
CA ALA A 166 2.23 -53.37 18.85
C ALA A 166 1.29 -52.26 18.33
N GLU A 167 -0.03 -52.43 18.47
CA GLU A 167 -1.03 -51.40 18.13
C GLU A 167 -0.90 -50.15 19.00
N LYS A 168 -0.72 -50.32 20.32
CA LYS A 168 -0.48 -49.20 21.24
C LYS A 168 0.83 -48.47 20.93
N GLU A 169 1.90 -49.22 20.67
CA GLU A 169 3.20 -48.64 20.29
C GLU A 169 3.13 -47.89 18.94
N ASN A 170 2.38 -48.39 17.95
CA ASN A 170 2.15 -47.67 16.70
C ASN A 170 1.34 -46.39 16.92
N ALA A 171 0.21 -46.46 17.63
CA ALA A 171 -0.63 -45.31 17.90
C ALA A 171 0.14 -44.20 18.65
N GLU A 172 1.01 -44.57 19.59
CA GLU A 172 1.88 -43.63 20.29
C GLU A 172 2.94 -43.01 19.37
N LYS A 173 3.59 -43.81 18.50
CA LYS A 173 4.53 -43.28 17.49
C LYS A 173 3.83 -42.31 16.53
N GLU A 174 2.66 -42.66 16.01
CA GLU A 174 1.86 -41.80 15.13
C GLU A 174 1.49 -40.49 15.84
N ARG A 175 1.08 -40.56 17.12
CA ARG A 175 0.80 -39.38 17.94
C ARG A 175 2.02 -38.47 18.10
N ILE A 176 3.16 -39.02 18.53
CA ILE A 176 4.42 -38.27 18.71
C ILE A 176 4.85 -37.60 17.40
N VAL A 177 4.73 -38.29 16.25
CA VAL A 177 5.03 -37.72 14.93
C VAL A 177 4.06 -36.58 14.61
N ASN A 178 2.75 -36.78 14.76
CA ASN A 178 1.76 -35.73 14.50
C ASN A 178 1.99 -34.49 15.39
N ASP A 179 2.22 -34.67 16.70
CA ASP A 179 2.47 -33.58 17.65
C ASP A 179 3.75 -32.79 17.29
N LYS A 180 4.84 -33.50 16.95
CA LYS A 180 6.11 -32.92 16.47
C LYS A 180 5.92 -32.03 15.23
N TYR A 181 5.11 -32.47 14.27
CA TYR A 181 4.85 -31.69 13.05
C TYR A 181 3.81 -30.58 13.25
N ALA A 182 2.84 -30.76 14.15
CA ALA A 182 1.94 -29.67 14.57
C ALA A 182 2.73 -28.49 15.15
N ILE A 183 3.72 -28.75 16.01
CA ILE A 183 4.63 -27.73 16.55
C ILE A 183 5.43 -27.06 15.42
N LYS A 184 5.98 -27.81 14.46
CA LYS A 184 6.67 -27.23 13.27
C LYS A 184 5.75 -26.28 12.49
N ILE A 185 4.50 -26.68 12.23
CA ILE A 185 3.51 -25.86 11.51
C ILE A 185 3.17 -24.59 12.30
N GLU A 186 2.98 -24.69 13.62
CA GLU A 186 2.69 -23.55 14.49
C GLU A 186 3.84 -22.53 14.52
N VAL A 187 5.08 -23.00 14.69
CA VAL A 187 6.29 -22.16 14.66
C VAL A 187 6.42 -21.45 13.31
N GLN A 188 6.23 -22.17 12.19
CA GLN A 188 6.28 -21.57 10.86
C GLN A 188 5.15 -20.54 10.65
N SER A 189 3.95 -20.81 11.17
CA SER A 189 2.81 -19.88 11.06
C SER A 189 3.06 -18.59 11.85
N LYS A 190 3.63 -18.70 13.06
CA LYS A 190 4.06 -17.56 13.87
C LYS A 190 5.16 -16.74 13.19
N ALA A 191 6.13 -17.38 12.56
CA ALA A 191 7.19 -16.70 11.81
C ALA A 191 6.62 -15.91 10.61
N TYR A 192 5.71 -16.52 9.85
CA TYR A 192 5.04 -15.89 8.69
C TYR A 192 4.19 -14.66 9.08
N GLU A 193 3.39 -14.76 10.14
CA GLU A 193 2.59 -13.61 10.60
C GLU A 193 3.48 -12.51 11.22
N ASN A 194 4.60 -12.84 11.85
CA ASN A 194 5.59 -11.86 12.28
C ASN A 194 6.25 -11.11 11.11
N GLU A 195 6.58 -11.81 10.02
CA GLU A 195 7.14 -11.19 8.80
C GLU A 195 6.14 -10.24 8.13
N LYS A 196 4.87 -10.62 8.06
CA LYS A 196 3.78 -9.72 7.61
C LYS A 196 3.62 -8.50 8.51
N LEU A 197 3.73 -8.66 9.83
CA LEU A 197 3.64 -7.55 10.78
C LEU A 197 4.80 -6.56 10.58
N ILE A 198 6.03 -7.07 10.40
CA ILE A 198 7.21 -6.24 10.10
C ILE A 198 7.02 -5.50 8.76
N LEU A 199 6.58 -6.20 7.71
CA LEU A 199 6.27 -5.63 6.39
C LEU A 199 5.21 -4.52 6.49
N SER A 200 4.11 -4.76 7.19
CA SER A 200 3.04 -3.79 7.43
C SER A 200 3.53 -2.55 8.18
N ASN A 201 4.30 -2.74 9.25
CA ASN A 201 4.86 -1.65 10.04
C ASN A 201 5.81 -0.78 9.21
N LEU A 202 6.66 -1.38 8.38
CA LEU A 202 7.57 -0.65 7.49
C LEU A 202 6.81 0.16 6.44
N TRP A 203 5.74 -0.39 5.86
CA TRP A 203 4.87 0.38 4.94
C TRP A 203 4.15 1.54 5.63
N ASN A 204 3.62 1.31 6.84
CA ASN A 204 2.99 2.38 7.63
C ASN A 204 3.97 3.51 7.97
N GLU A 205 5.23 3.18 8.27
CA GLU A 205 6.25 4.19 8.50
C GLU A 205 6.64 4.93 7.21
N TYR A 206 6.79 4.23 6.08
CA TYR A 206 7.02 4.85 4.77
C TYR A 206 5.91 5.83 4.41
N ASP A 207 4.65 5.39 4.45
CA ASP A 207 3.48 6.22 4.12
C ASP A 207 3.39 7.43 5.08
N ARG A 208 3.78 7.29 6.35
CA ARG A 208 3.95 8.40 7.31
C ARG A 208 5.03 9.40 6.90
N LYS A 209 6.24 8.93 6.52
CA LYS A 209 7.35 9.81 6.12
C LYS A 209 7.00 10.63 4.86
N ILE A 210 6.40 9.99 3.86
CA ILE A 210 5.92 10.68 2.64
C ILE A 210 4.90 11.77 2.98
N LYS A 211 3.93 11.47 3.86
CA LYS A 211 2.91 12.43 4.31
C LYS A 211 3.53 13.63 5.04
N ILE A 212 4.55 13.41 5.88
CA ILE A 212 5.26 14.50 6.58
C ILE A 212 5.96 15.42 5.58
N ALA A 213 6.75 14.86 4.65
CA ALA A 213 7.44 15.65 3.63
C ALA A 213 6.47 16.46 2.74
N GLN A 214 5.29 15.90 2.44
CA GLN A 214 4.24 16.61 1.70
C GLN A 214 3.64 17.76 2.52
N GLN A 215 3.35 17.54 3.80
CA GLN A 215 2.82 18.57 4.69
C GLN A 215 3.81 19.71 4.91
N GLU A 216 5.10 19.42 5.02
CA GLU A 216 6.18 20.41 5.16
C GLU A 216 6.23 21.34 3.95
N ARG A 217 6.36 20.78 2.74
CA ARG A 217 6.30 21.52 1.46
C ARG A 217 5.05 22.40 1.35
N ASP A 218 3.87 21.83 1.63
CA ASP A 218 2.60 22.55 1.47
C ASP A 218 2.48 23.71 2.49
N ASN A 219 2.94 23.50 3.73
CA ASN A 219 2.99 24.54 4.77
C ASN A 219 3.98 25.66 4.42
N ASN A 220 5.17 25.32 3.90
CA ASN A 220 6.17 26.28 3.44
C ASN A 220 5.62 27.14 2.31
N LYS A 221 5.05 26.52 1.27
CA LYS A 221 4.41 27.20 0.13
C LYS A 221 3.29 28.15 0.56
N ILE A 222 2.45 27.78 1.53
CA ILE A 222 1.39 28.64 2.08
C ILE A 222 1.99 29.81 2.86
N THR A 223 2.96 29.53 3.75
CA THR A 223 3.59 30.53 4.61
C THR A 223 4.32 31.60 3.80
N PHE A 224 5.11 31.17 2.81
CA PHE A 224 5.83 32.07 1.91
C PHE A 224 4.87 32.91 1.04
N LYS A 225 3.86 32.28 0.41
CA LYS A 225 2.85 32.99 -0.38
C LYS A 225 2.17 34.09 0.44
N ASN A 226 1.76 33.79 1.68
CA ASN A 226 1.11 34.77 2.55
C ASN A 226 2.04 35.94 2.93
N LYS A 227 3.34 35.66 3.16
CA LYS A 227 4.37 36.69 3.41
C LYS A 227 4.52 37.62 2.20
N ILE A 228 4.71 37.07 1.00
CA ILE A 228 4.92 37.85 -0.23
C ILE A 228 3.66 38.64 -0.61
N ILE A 229 2.46 38.04 -0.53
CA ILE A 229 1.18 38.76 -0.74
C ILE A 229 1.07 39.97 0.20
N LYS A 230 1.44 39.84 1.47
CA LYS A 230 1.41 40.95 2.44
C LYS A 230 2.39 42.07 2.07
N GLU A 231 3.59 41.72 1.62
CA GLU A 231 4.58 42.71 1.16
C GLU A 231 4.08 43.47 -0.07
N TYR A 232 3.57 42.76 -1.08
CA TYR A 232 3.09 43.37 -2.31
C TYR A 232 1.75 44.12 -2.13
N ASN A 233 0.89 43.72 -1.18
CA ASN A 233 -0.25 44.53 -0.75
C ASN A 233 0.19 45.92 -0.27
N ASN A 234 1.26 46.00 0.53
CA ASN A 234 1.80 47.27 1.02
C ASN A 234 2.39 48.11 -0.12
N LYS A 235 3.13 47.49 -1.06
CA LYS A 235 3.67 48.15 -2.26
C LYS A 235 2.55 48.77 -3.11
N LEU A 236 1.52 47.99 -3.44
CA LEU A 236 0.38 48.42 -4.27
C LEU A 236 -0.48 49.49 -3.57
N LYS A 237 -0.71 49.35 -2.25
CA LYS A 237 -1.40 50.38 -1.45
C LYS A 237 -0.67 51.71 -1.51
N LYS A 238 0.67 51.70 -1.39
CA LYS A 238 1.49 52.91 -1.51
C LYS A 238 1.38 53.54 -2.92
N LEU A 239 1.37 52.75 -4.00
CA LEU A 239 1.15 53.29 -5.35
C LEU A 239 -0.22 53.98 -5.49
N SER A 240 -1.26 53.45 -4.82
CA SER A 240 -2.60 54.06 -4.78
C SER A 240 -2.60 55.38 -4.01
N GLU A 241 -1.96 55.41 -2.83
CA GLU A 241 -1.83 56.56 -1.93
C GLU A 241 -1.01 57.70 -2.56
N ASP A 242 0.12 57.36 -3.19
CA ASP A 242 1.00 58.27 -3.94
C ASP A 242 0.38 58.68 -5.30
N LYS A 243 -0.83 58.21 -5.64
CA LYS A 243 -1.60 58.49 -6.86
C LYS A 243 -0.85 58.18 -8.17
N ILE A 244 -0.03 57.13 -8.17
CA ILE A 244 0.76 56.71 -9.33
C ILE A 244 -0.18 56.17 -10.43
N THR A 245 -0.19 56.82 -11.60
CA THR A 245 -0.98 56.40 -12.77
C THR A 245 -0.16 55.67 -13.85
N THR A 246 1.15 55.54 -13.66
CA THR A 246 2.04 54.86 -14.63
C THR A 246 1.80 53.34 -14.59
N GLU A 247 1.07 52.80 -15.57
CA GLU A 247 0.65 51.39 -15.59
C GLU A 247 1.81 50.39 -15.39
N SER A 248 2.96 50.63 -16.01
CA SER A 248 4.10 49.71 -15.99
C SER A 248 4.68 49.51 -14.59
N ILE A 249 4.53 50.48 -13.68
CA ILE A 249 4.97 50.35 -12.28
C ILE A 249 4.08 49.35 -11.54
N TRP A 250 2.76 49.42 -11.75
CA TRP A 250 1.79 48.48 -11.20
C TRP A 250 1.95 47.07 -11.80
N GLU A 251 2.18 46.99 -13.11
CA GLU A 251 2.43 45.73 -13.80
C GLU A 251 3.68 45.03 -13.29
N ASN A 252 4.80 45.76 -13.20
CA ASN A 252 6.05 45.21 -12.68
C ASN A 252 5.90 44.74 -11.23
N ALA A 253 5.15 45.45 -10.38
CA ALA A 253 4.86 45.00 -9.02
C ALA A 253 4.12 43.65 -9.01
N VAL A 254 3.05 43.50 -9.80
CA VAL A 254 2.26 42.25 -9.87
C VAL A 254 3.05 41.10 -10.51
N LEU A 255 3.85 41.37 -11.54
CA LEU A 255 4.67 40.34 -12.19
C LEU A 255 5.82 39.87 -11.30
N ASN A 256 6.45 40.77 -10.54
CA ASN A 256 7.51 40.40 -9.59
C ASN A 256 6.95 39.58 -8.41
N GLU A 257 5.80 39.96 -7.83
CA GLU A 257 5.09 39.14 -6.83
C GLU A 257 4.85 37.72 -7.36
N ASN A 258 4.42 37.61 -8.62
CA ASN A 258 4.13 36.32 -9.21
C ASN A 258 5.38 35.48 -9.44
N LYS A 259 6.46 36.12 -9.91
CA LYS A 259 7.75 35.49 -10.15
C LYS A 259 8.36 34.94 -8.86
N GLU A 260 8.43 35.75 -7.79
CA GLU A 260 8.98 35.34 -6.50
C GLU A 260 8.27 34.10 -5.92
N ILE A 261 6.93 34.06 -5.99
CA ILE A 261 6.14 32.92 -5.52
C ILE A 261 6.38 31.68 -6.41
N LEU A 262 6.47 31.83 -7.73
CA LEU A 262 6.76 30.71 -8.64
C LEU A 262 8.16 30.12 -8.46
N GLU A 263 9.17 30.98 -8.28
CA GLU A 263 10.56 30.54 -8.05
C GLU A 263 10.68 29.78 -6.73
N PHE A 264 10.07 30.27 -5.65
CA PHE A 264 10.01 29.56 -4.36
C PHE A 264 9.22 28.25 -4.46
N TYR A 265 8.11 28.21 -5.20
CA TYR A 265 7.33 26.98 -5.36
C TYR A 265 8.14 25.89 -6.06
N LYS A 266 8.94 26.26 -7.07
CA LYS A 266 9.83 25.32 -7.77
C LYS A 266 10.94 24.78 -6.87
N SER A 267 11.55 25.60 -5.99
CA SER A 267 12.56 25.11 -5.05
C SER A 267 11.97 24.13 -4.03
N GLU A 268 10.80 24.43 -3.46
CA GLU A 268 10.11 23.53 -2.52
C GLU A 268 9.70 22.19 -3.16
N ASP A 269 9.34 22.19 -4.46
CA ASP A 269 9.02 20.95 -5.18
C ASP A 269 10.27 20.08 -5.43
N GLU A 270 11.42 20.67 -5.74
CA GLU A 270 12.67 19.91 -5.89
C GLU A 270 13.23 19.42 -4.55
N GLU A 271 13.07 20.18 -3.47
CA GLU A 271 13.37 19.71 -2.11
C GLU A 271 12.46 18.54 -1.72
N TYR A 272 11.15 18.66 -1.94
CA TYR A 272 10.21 17.56 -1.73
C TYR A 272 10.58 16.30 -2.53
N LYS A 273 10.88 16.43 -3.83
CA LYS A 273 11.33 15.30 -4.67
C LYS A 273 12.61 14.66 -4.11
N THR A 274 13.53 15.46 -3.59
CA THR A 274 14.78 14.99 -2.98
C THR A 274 14.51 14.23 -1.67
N ASN A 275 13.65 14.76 -0.80
CA ASN A 275 13.23 14.12 0.44
C ASN A 275 12.49 12.80 0.16
N VAL A 276 11.59 12.75 -0.82
CA VAL A 276 10.91 11.50 -1.23
C VAL A 276 11.89 10.46 -1.77
N LYS A 277 12.87 10.85 -2.61
CA LYS A 277 13.94 9.92 -3.08
C LYS A 277 14.77 9.37 -1.92
N SER A 278 15.08 10.19 -0.90
CA SER A 278 15.75 9.76 0.32
C SER A 278 14.89 8.76 1.13
N ILE A 279 13.60 9.04 1.29
CA ILE A 279 12.63 8.14 1.95
C ILE A 279 12.50 6.80 1.19
N MET A 280 12.46 6.81 -0.14
CA MET A 280 12.48 5.59 -0.96
C MET A 280 13.77 4.80 -0.78
N SER A 281 14.93 5.48 -0.71
CA SER A 281 16.24 4.84 -0.50
C SER A 281 16.35 4.19 0.89
N TRP A 282 15.82 4.88 1.92
CA TRP A 282 15.66 4.31 3.27
C TRP A 282 14.75 3.08 3.25
N ARG A 283 13.56 3.19 2.64
CA ARG A 283 12.58 2.11 2.49
C ARG A 283 13.23 0.86 1.86
N ASP A 284 13.98 1.04 0.78
CA ASP A 284 14.61 -0.06 0.04
C ASP A 284 15.73 -0.72 0.85
N ASN A 285 16.47 0.06 1.65
CA ASN A 285 17.44 -0.45 2.61
C ASN A 285 16.77 -1.27 3.73
N GLU A 286 15.70 -0.77 4.34
CA GLU A 286 14.94 -1.55 5.35
C GLU A 286 14.34 -2.83 4.74
N PHE A 287 13.85 -2.79 3.50
CA PHE A 287 13.35 -3.98 2.81
C PHE A 287 14.41 -5.04 2.55
N SER A 288 15.67 -4.64 2.35
CA SER A 288 16.79 -5.58 2.18
C SER A 288 17.06 -6.44 3.43
N LYS A 289 16.57 -6.01 4.61
CA LYS A 289 16.74 -6.71 5.90
C LYS A 289 15.63 -7.73 6.20
N ILE A 290 14.56 -7.73 5.41
CA ILE A 290 13.41 -8.66 5.55
C ILE A 290 13.63 -9.93 4.70
N THR A 291 14.51 -9.87 3.70
CA THR A 291 14.86 -10.96 2.77
C THR A 291 16.18 -11.62 3.12
#